data_AF-A0A060BUG5-F1
#
_entry.id   AF-A0A060BUG5-F1
#
_cell.length_a   1.000
_cell.length_b   1.000
_cell.length_c   1.000
_cell.angle_alpha   90.00
_cell.angle_beta   90.00
_cell.angle_gamma   90.00
#
_symmetry.space_group_name_H-M   'P 1'
#
loop_
_entity.id
_entity.type
_entity.pdbx_description
1 polymer ?
#
loop_
_entity_poly.entity_id
_entity_poly.type
_entity_poly.pdbx_seq_one_letter_code
_entity_poly.pdbx_strand_id
1 'polypeptide(L)'
;VAATGTRKDAYAVGTLTARELRMLGINVDLAPVLDINSNPKNPVIGVRSYGDNVNAASEYGIQMMKGLEDGGILPVVKHFPGYGETVVDAHLGLPSVEKDLEGLKKCEFIPFKRVFREGAEAVMTAHVLFPNVEPRKIPATMSKIFLTDILRGELGFEG
;
A
#
# COMPACT_ATOMS: atom_id res chain seq x y z
N VAL A 1 -2.93 -10.30 -12.50
CA VAL A 1 -1.97 -9.34 -13.11
C VAL A 1 -0.53 -9.77 -12.86
N ALA A 2 0.00 -9.74 -11.64
CA ALA A 2 1.44 -10.05 -11.43
C ALA A 2 1.90 -11.44 -11.92
N ALA A 3 1.03 -12.45 -11.86
CA ALA A 3 1.30 -13.79 -12.37
C ALA A 3 1.55 -13.86 -13.89
N THR A 4 1.22 -12.82 -14.67
CA THR A 4 1.53 -12.77 -16.11
C THR A 4 3.01 -12.51 -16.38
N GLY A 5 3.78 -12.08 -15.38
CA GLY A 5 5.18 -11.69 -15.54
C GLY A 5 5.39 -10.38 -16.32
N THR A 6 4.31 -9.72 -16.76
CA THR A 6 4.38 -8.55 -17.62
C THR A 6 3.89 -7.31 -16.88
N ARG A 7 4.83 -6.49 -16.42
CA ARG A 7 4.55 -5.25 -15.66
C ARG A 7 3.62 -4.29 -16.38
N LYS A 8 3.70 -4.24 -17.72
CA LYS A 8 2.82 -3.40 -18.56
C LYS A 8 1.34 -3.75 -18.43
N ASP A 9 1.02 -4.98 -18.00
CA ASP A 9 -0.38 -5.38 -17.79
C ASP A 9 -1.00 -4.61 -16.63
N ALA A 10 -0.24 -4.27 -15.58
CA ALA A 10 -0.76 -3.44 -14.48
C ALA A 10 -1.07 -2.02 -14.95
N TYR A 11 -0.22 -1.45 -15.82
CA TYR A 11 -0.49 -0.14 -16.43
C TYR A 11 -1.72 -0.19 -17.35
N ALA A 12 -1.84 -1.22 -18.18
CA ALA A 12 -3.01 -1.41 -19.05
C ALA A 12 -4.30 -1.55 -18.22
N VAL A 13 -4.28 -2.31 -17.13
CA VAL A 13 -5.41 -2.39 -16.19
C VAL A 13 -5.72 -1.02 -15.58
N GLY A 14 -4.72 -0.29 -15.08
CA GLY A 14 -4.91 1.04 -14.49
C GLY A 14 -5.55 2.03 -15.47
N THR A 15 -5.06 2.10 -16.71
CA THR A 15 -5.62 2.99 -17.74
C THR A 15 -7.06 2.62 -18.12
N LEU A 16 -7.38 1.33 -18.22
CA LEU A 16 -8.74 0.86 -18.48
C LEU A 16 -9.69 1.19 -17.32
N THR A 17 -9.27 0.92 -16.09
CA THR A 17 -10.01 1.27 -14.87
C THR A 17 -10.25 2.78 -14.81
N ALA A 18 -9.23 3.59 -15.06
CA ALA A 18 -9.37 5.03 -15.03
C ALA A 18 -10.37 5.54 -16.07
N ARG A 19 -10.34 5.00 -17.28
CA ARG A 19 -11.32 5.34 -18.32
C ARG A 19 -12.75 5.04 -17.87
N GLU A 20 -13.00 3.88 -17.27
CA GLU A 20 -14.32 3.51 -16.76
C GLU A 20 -14.77 4.44 -15.61
N LEU A 21 -13.89 4.71 -14.64
CA LEU A 21 -14.17 5.60 -13.52
C LEU A 21 -14.48 7.03 -14.00
N ARG A 22 -13.70 7.55 -14.95
CA ARG A 22 -13.91 8.88 -15.54
C ARG A 22 -15.26 8.99 -16.23
N MET A 23 -15.71 7.95 -16.94
CA MET A 23 -17.03 7.93 -17.59
C MET A 23 -18.18 8.02 -16.58
N LEU A 24 -17.95 7.59 -15.34
CA LEU A 24 -18.90 7.67 -14.23
C LEU A 24 -18.77 8.97 -13.41
N GLY A 25 -17.85 9.87 -13.78
CA GLY A 25 -17.57 11.09 -13.02
C GLY A 25 -16.76 10.88 -11.74
N ILE A 26 -16.19 9.70 -11.53
CA ILE A 26 -15.28 9.41 -10.42
C ILE A 26 -13.90 9.97 -10.78
N ASN A 27 -13.20 10.53 -9.79
CA ASN A 27 -11.90 11.19 -9.95
C ASN A 27 -10.80 10.69 -8.99
N VAL A 28 -11.13 9.77 -8.08
CA VAL A 28 -10.20 9.16 -7.13
C VAL A 28 -10.44 7.66 -7.13
N ASP A 29 -9.37 6.86 -7.17
CA ASP A 29 -9.43 5.42 -6.93
C ASP A 29 -8.58 5.06 -5.72
N LEU A 30 -9.14 4.24 -4.84
CA LEU A 30 -8.44 3.76 -3.66
C LEU A 30 -7.55 2.58 -4.04
N ALA A 31 -6.63 2.80 -4.98
CA ALA A 31 -5.70 1.82 -5.51
C ALA A 31 -4.41 2.55 -5.93
N PRO A 32 -3.26 1.85 -6.01
CA PRO A 32 -3.05 0.41 -5.85
C PRO A 32 -2.84 -0.08 -4.40
N VAL A 33 -3.02 -1.38 -4.19
CA VAL A 33 -2.56 -2.09 -3.00
C VAL A 33 -1.06 -2.38 -3.14
N LEU A 34 -0.26 -1.92 -2.18
CA LEU A 34 1.19 -2.09 -2.10
C LEU A 34 1.63 -3.06 -1.01
N ASP A 35 0.67 -3.65 -0.27
CA ASP A 35 0.97 -4.65 0.74
C ASP A 35 1.68 -5.86 0.12
N ILE A 36 2.70 -6.35 0.79
CA ILE A 36 3.43 -7.55 0.40
C ILE A 36 2.75 -8.73 1.10
N ASN A 37 2.27 -9.73 0.36
CA ASN A 37 1.62 -10.89 0.96
C ASN A 37 2.65 -11.90 1.50
N SER A 38 3.50 -11.45 2.43
CA SER A 38 4.61 -12.23 3.01
C SER A 38 4.12 -13.35 3.93
N ASN A 39 2.89 -13.24 4.45
CA ASN A 39 2.26 -14.29 5.24
C ASN A 39 1.20 -15.02 4.40
N PRO A 40 1.42 -16.30 4.01
CA PRO A 40 0.47 -17.07 3.22
C PRO A 40 -0.89 -17.28 3.90
N LYS A 41 -0.96 -17.10 5.23
CA LYS A 41 -2.19 -17.22 6.03
C LYS A 41 -2.94 -15.89 6.18
N ASN A 42 -2.48 -14.79 5.57
CA ASN A 42 -3.17 -13.50 5.64
C ASN A 42 -4.51 -13.60 4.88
N PRO A 43 -5.67 -13.48 5.57
CA PRO A 43 -6.98 -13.66 4.94
C PRO A 43 -7.45 -12.42 4.17
N VAL A 44 -6.83 -11.25 4.39
CA VAL A 44 -7.34 -9.94 3.92
C VAL A 44 -6.63 -9.45 2.67
N ILE A 45 -5.31 -9.67 2.55
CA ILE A 45 -4.53 -9.24 1.39
C ILE A 45 -4.57 -10.29 0.29
N GLY A 46 -3.94 -11.46 0.49
CA GLY A 46 -3.99 -12.58 -0.45
C GLY A 46 -3.78 -12.13 -1.90
N VAL A 47 -4.76 -12.43 -2.76
CA VAL A 47 -4.74 -12.13 -4.21
C VAL A 47 -4.86 -10.63 -4.56
N ARG A 48 -5.10 -9.75 -3.58
CA ARG A 48 -5.11 -8.30 -3.77
C ARG A 48 -3.70 -7.72 -3.86
N SER A 49 -2.70 -8.42 -3.30
CA SER A 49 -1.31 -8.05 -3.48
C SER A 49 -0.79 -8.49 -4.85
N TYR A 50 0.17 -7.74 -5.37
CA TYR A 50 0.93 -8.15 -6.55
C TYR A 50 1.98 -9.23 -6.24
N GLY A 51 2.18 -9.63 -4.99
CA GLY A 51 3.03 -10.77 -4.66
C GLY A 51 3.53 -10.81 -3.22
N ASP A 52 4.36 -11.79 -2.95
CA ASP A 52 4.99 -12.05 -1.65
C ASP A 52 6.37 -11.40 -1.49
N ASN A 53 6.82 -10.62 -2.48
CA ASN A 53 8.11 -9.96 -2.47
C ASN A 53 8.02 -8.47 -2.82
N VAL A 54 8.99 -7.73 -2.29
CA VAL A 54 9.12 -6.28 -2.39
C VAL A 54 9.12 -5.78 -3.84
N ASN A 55 9.81 -6.48 -4.74
CA ASN A 55 9.97 -6.02 -6.12
C ASN A 55 8.64 -6.11 -6.88
N ALA A 56 7.91 -7.21 -6.74
CA ALA A 56 6.60 -7.36 -7.37
C ALA A 56 5.60 -6.30 -6.87
N ALA A 57 5.46 -6.14 -5.55
CA ALA A 57 4.55 -5.14 -4.96
C ALA A 57 4.89 -3.71 -5.44
N SER A 58 6.18 -3.39 -5.52
CA SER A 58 6.64 -2.07 -5.96
C SER A 58 6.39 -1.84 -7.46
N GLU A 59 6.87 -2.74 -8.31
CA GLU A 59 6.90 -2.52 -9.76
C GLU A 59 5.51 -2.55 -10.37
N TYR A 60 4.68 -3.52 -9.99
CA TYR A 60 3.31 -3.59 -10.49
C TYR A 60 2.43 -2.49 -9.87
N GLY A 61 2.65 -2.17 -8.58
CA GLY A 61 1.99 -1.05 -7.92
C GLY A 61 2.24 0.28 -8.64
N ILE A 62 3.50 0.60 -8.94
CA ILE A 62 3.87 1.81 -9.69
C ILE A 62 3.20 1.84 -11.08
N GLN A 63 3.16 0.71 -11.78
CA GLN A 63 2.52 0.66 -13.11
C GLN A 63 1.01 0.89 -13.03
N MET A 64 0.31 0.30 -12.06
CA MET A 64 -1.11 0.56 -11.83
C MET A 64 -1.37 2.02 -11.48
N MET A 65 -0.56 2.59 -10.58
CA MET A 65 -0.62 3.99 -10.16
C MET A 65 -0.50 4.93 -11.37
N LYS A 66 0.55 4.76 -12.19
CA LYS A 66 0.74 5.55 -13.41
C LYS A 66 -0.40 5.40 -14.40
N GLY A 67 -0.94 4.20 -14.56
CA GLY A 67 -2.08 3.96 -15.43
C GLY A 67 -3.34 4.71 -14.98
N LEU A 68 -3.56 4.81 -13.66
CA LEU A 68 -4.65 5.60 -13.09
C LEU A 68 -4.43 7.10 -13.32
N GLU A 69 -3.23 7.59 -13.03
CA GLU A 69 -2.83 9.00 -13.18
C GLU A 69 -2.96 9.48 -14.63
N ASP A 70 -2.41 8.73 -15.59
CA ASP A 70 -2.47 9.04 -17.01
C ASP A 70 -3.92 9.03 -17.55
N GLY A 71 -4.80 8.27 -16.89
CA GLY A 71 -6.24 8.27 -17.16
C GLY A 71 -7.02 9.38 -16.45
N GLY A 72 -6.35 10.26 -15.69
CA GLY A 72 -6.96 11.39 -15.01
C GLY A 72 -7.71 11.04 -13.72
N ILE A 73 -7.32 9.94 -13.07
CA ILE A 73 -7.80 9.51 -11.75
C ILE A 73 -6.67 9.64 -10.73
N LEU A 74 -6.95 10.23 -9.57
CA LEU A 74 -6.02 10.28 -8.44
C LEU A 74 -5.90 8.88 -7.79
N PRO A 75 -4.74 8.22 -7.84
CA PRO A 75 -4.52 6.97 -7.11
C PRO A 75 -4.28 7.25 -5.62
N VAL A 76 -4.78 6.35 -4.77
CA VAL A 76 -4.47 6.33 -3.33
C VAL A 76 -3.77 5.03 -2.98
N VAL A 77 -2.45 5.10 -2.81
CA VAL A 77 -1.63 3.92 -2.47
C VAL A 77 -1.93 3.42 -1.06
N LYS A 78 -1.98 2.10 -0.85
CA LYS A 78 -2.47 1.54 0.43
C LYS A 78 -1.89 0.15 0.76
N HIS A 79 -1.88 -0.29 2.02
CA HIS A 79 -2.35 0.41 3.22
C HIS A 79 -1.15 0.68 4.13
N PHE A 80 -0.71 1.94 4.23
CA PHE A 80 0.45 2.30 5.03
C PHE A 80 0.17 2.05 6.53
N PRO A 81 1.07 1.42 7.32
CA PRO A 81 2.48 1.16 7.06
C PRO A 81 2.79 -0.26 6.56
N GLY A 82 1.78 -0.99 6.06
CA GLY A 82 1.88 -2.35 5.54
C GLY A 82 0.98 -3.33 6.31
N TYR A 83 0.09 -4.00 5.58
CA TYR A 83 -0.90 -4.94 6.11
C TYR A 83 -0.50 -6.42 5.90
N GLY A 84 0.61 -6.66 5.21
CA GLY A 84 1.02 -7.95 4.64
C GLY A 84 1.13 -9.15 5.58
N GLU A 85 1.46 -8.92 6.86
CA GLU A 85 1.71 -10.00 7.82
C GLU A 85 0.56 -10.35 8.75
N THR A 86 -0.53 -9.58 8.71
CA THR A 86 -1.64 -9.75 9.66
C THR A 86 -2.29 -11.13 9.49
N VAL A 87 -2.43 -11.87 10.60
CA VAL A 87 -3.15 -13.16 10.66
C VAL A 87 -4.61 -13.01 11.12
N VAL A 88 -5.00 -11.82 11.58
CA VAL A 88 -6.35 -11.50 12.06
C VAL A 88 -7.03 -10.63 11.03
N ASP A 89 -8.25 -10.99 10.66
CA ASP A 89 -9.12 -10.14 9.84
C ASP A 89 -9.49 -8.86 10.62
N ALA A 90 -9.26 -7.68 10.05
CA ALA A 90 -9.62 -6.40 10.67
C ALA A 90 -11.13 -6.28 10.98
N HIS A 91 -11.97 -7.06 10.31
CA HIS A 91 -13.41 -7.07 10.56
C HIS A 91 -13.79 -7.86 11.83
N LEU A 92 -12.87 -8.67 12.39
CA LEU A 92 -13.10 -9.54 13.55
C LEU A 92 -12.33 -9.10 14.80
N GLY A 93 -11.32 -8.25 14.65
CA GLY A 93 -10.51 -7.71 15.73
C GLY A 93 -9.44 -6.78 15.19
N LEU A 94 -8.78 -6.01 16.06
CA LEU A 94 -7.74 -5.09 15.61
C LEU A 94 -6.48 -5.89 15.23
N PRO A 95 -6.03 -5.87 13.96
CA PRO A 95 -4.85 -6.62 13.54
C PRO A 95 -3.59 -6.07 14.22
N SER A 96 -2.64 -6.96 14.50
CA SER A 96 -1.31 -6.62 15.02
C SER A 96 -0.23 -7.16 14.11
N VAL A 97 0.83 -6.37 13.93
CA VAL A 97 2.07 -6.76 13.26
C VAL A 97 3.21 -6.57 14.26
N GLU A 98 3.90 -7.66 14.58
CA GLU A 98 4.96 -7.70 15.60
C GLU A 98 6.35 -7.39 15.04
N LYS A 99 6.45 -6.85 13.81
CA LYS A 99 7.74 -6.41 13.26
C LYS A 99 8.29 -5.22 14.03
N ASP A 100 9.60 -5.22 14.22
CA ASP A 100 10.32 -4.02 14.63
C ASP A 100 10.50 -3.05 13.45
N LEU A 101 10.99 -1.85 13.77
CA LEU A 101 11.16 -0.79 12.79
C LEU A 101 12.13 -1.19 11.65
N GLU A 102 13.19 -1.93 11.96
CA GLU A 102 14.16 -2.42 10.96
C GLU A 102 13.54 -3.43 10.00
N GLY A 103 12.68 -4.33 10.49
CA GLY A 103 11.92 -5.27 9.69
C GLY A 103 11.00 -4.56 8.70
N LEU A 104 10.27 -3.55 9.16
CA LEU A 104 9.39 -2.74 8.29
C LEU A 104 10.17 -1.99 7.21
N LYS A 105 11.34 -1.41 7.55
CA LYS A 105 12.22 -0.71 6.60
C LYS A 105 12.75 -1.63 5.49
N LYS A 106 12.98 -2.90 5.81
CA LYS A 106 13.50 -3.91 4.87
C LYS A 106 12.43 -4.56 4.01
N CYS A 107 11.15 -4.32 4.29
CA CYS A 107 10.05 -4.95 3.59
C CYS A 107 8.92 -3.95 3.30
N GLU A 108 7.99 -3.75 4.23
CA GLU A 108 6.73 -3.02 4.02
C GLU A 108 6.93 -1.58 3.53
N PHE A 109 7.97 -0.88 3.99
CA PHE A 109 8.17 0.54 3.62
C PHE A 109 8.72 0.71 2.21
N ILE A 110 9.32 -0.34 1.62
CA ILE A 110 10.01 -0.20 0.33
C ILE A 110 9.04 0.15 -0.80
N PRO A 111 7.89 -0.53 -0.98
CA PRO A 111 6.90 -0.12 -1.98
C PRO A 111 6.44 1.33 -1.81
N PHE A 112 6.10 1.75 -0.58
CA PHE A 112 5.67 3.13 -0.29
C PHE A 112 6.74 4.15 -0.64
N LYS A 113 7.99 3.93 -0.20
CA LYS A 113 9.13 4.79 -0.52
C LYS A 113 9.35 4.93 -2.03
N ARG A 114 9.11 3.86 -2.79
CA ARG A 114 9.27 3.89 -4.25
C ARG A 114 8.14 4.68 -4.92
N VAL A 115 6.87 4.45 -4.55
CA VAL A 115 5.76 5.21 -5.14
C VAL A 115 5.80 6.70 -4.80
N PHE A 116 6.27 7.09 -3.62
CA PHE A 116 6.43 8.50 -3.27
C PHE A 116 7.47 9.19 -4.16
N ARG A 117 8.57 8.49 -4.51
CA ARG A 117 9.56 8.99 -5.47
C ARG A 117 9.03 9.10 -6.90
N GLU A 118 8.01 8.31 -7.23
CA GLU A 118 7.33 8.33 -8.53
C GLU A 118 6.19 9.36 -8.57
N GLY A 119 5.92 10.07 -7.47
CA GLY A 119 4.97 11.19 -7.44
C GLY A 119 3.60 10.88 -6.85
N ALA A 120 3.42 9.76 -6.13
CA ALA A 120 2.13 9.46 -5.50
C ALA A 120 1.64 10.63 -4.60
N GLU A 121 0.44 11.13 -4.87
CA GLU A 121 -0.14 12.30 -4.20
C GLU A 121 -1.05 11.94 -3.01
N ALA A 122 -1.48 10.69 -2.88
CA ALA A 122 -2.35 10.26 -1.78
C ALA A 122 -1.98 8.87 -1.25
N VAL A 123 -2.04 8.71 0.08
CA VAL A 123 -1.79 7.45 0.78
C VAL A 123 -2.90 7.16 1.78
N MET A 124 -3.38 5.91 1.78
CA MET A 124 -4.34 5.43 2.79
C MET A 124 -3.60 4.70 3.89
N THR A 125 -3.92 5.04 5.13
CA THR A 125 -3.35 4.44 6.34
C THR A 125 -4.21 3.30 6.87
N ALA A 126 -3.61 2.32 7.52
CA ALA A 126 -4.26 1.13 8.05
C ALA A 126 -4.50 1.20 9.57
N HIS A 127 -5.66 0.72 10.01
CA HIS A 127 -5.98 0.53 11.44
C HIS A 127 -5.33 -0.76 11.95
N VAL A 128 -4.02 -0.76 12.14
CA VAL A 128 -3.22 -1.92 12.58
C VAL A 128 -2.30 -1.51 13.74
N LEU A 129 -2.14 -2.39 14.72
CA LEU A 129 -1.20 -2.24 15.82
C LEU A 129 0.21 -2.65 15.39
N PHE A 130 1.21 -1.91 15.87
CA PHE A 130 2.63 -2.25 15.72
C PHE A 130 3.32 -2.12 17.09
N PRO A 131 3.14 -3.08 18.01
CA PRO A 131 3.57 -2.94 19.40
C PRO A 131 5.08 -2.71 19.59
N ASN A 132 5.89 -3.19 18.64
CA ASN A 132 7.35 -3.05 18.64
C ASN A 132 7.84 -1.71 18.05
N VAL A 133 6.92 -0.84 17.62
CA VAL A 133 7.22 0.50 17.08
C VAL A 133 6.42 1.60 17.77
N GLU A 134 5.12 1.38 18.04
CA GLU A 134 4.24 2.31 18.76
C GLU A 134 3.98 1.81 20.19
N PRO A 135 4.69 2.34 21.20
CA PRO A 135 4.62 1.85 22.58
C PRO A 135 3.26 2.09 23.24
N ARG A 136 2.46 3.05 22.75
CA ARG A 136 1.11 3.30 23.27
C ARG A 136 0.09 2.25 22.82
N LYS A 137 0.47 1.33 21.92
CA LYS A 137 -0.40 0.28 21.37
C LYS A 137 -1.69 0.84 20.78
N ILE A 138 -1.56 1.94 20.05
CA ILE A 138 -2.65 2.52 19.26
C ILE A 138 -2.47 2.18 17.78
N PRO A 139 -3.54 2.19 16.97
CA PRO A 139 -3.44 1.92 15.54
C PRO A 139 -2.51 2.92 14.83
N ALA A 140 -1.87 2.48 13.74
CA ALA A 140 -1.00 3.34 12.94
C ALA A 140 -1.69 4.62 12.46
N THR A 141 -2.99 4.58 12.17
CA THR A 141 -3.81 5.76 11.82
C THR A 141 -3.94 6.82 12.94
N MET A 142 -3.57 6.49 14.17
CA MET A 142 -3.62 7.39 15.33
C MET A 142 -2.21 7.70 15.88
N SER A 143 -1.17 7.11 15.28
CA SER A 143 0.20 7.20 15.75
C SER A 143 0.94 8.35 15.09
N LYS A 144 1.41 9.31 15.88
CA LYS A 144 2.33 10.36 15.41
C LYS A 144 3.63 9.76 14.87
N ILE A 145 4.11 8.67 15.48
CA ILE A 145 5.33 7.98 15.05
C ILE A 145 5.16 7.53 13.59
N PHE A 146 4.05 6.85 13.27
CA PHE A 146 3.79 6.43 11.89
C PHE A 146 3.43 7.58 10.96
N LEU A 147 2.49 8.45 11.34
CA LEU A 147 1.94 9.46 10.44
C LEU A 147 2.85 10.66 10.21
N THR A 148 3.60 11.09 11.23
CA THR A 148 4.43 12.28 11.14
C THR A 148 5.90 11.89 11.04
N ASP A 149 6.41 11.14 12.01
CA ASP A 149 7.85 10.93 12.11
C ASP A 149 8.37 10.00 10.99
N ILE A 150 7.60 8.96 10.64
CA ILE A 150 7.95 8.01 9.58
C ILE A 150 7.39 8.45 8.22
N LEU A 151 6.07 8.59 8.06
CA LEU A 151 5.45 8.84 6.75
C LEU A 151 5.88 10.19 6.15
N ARG A 152 5.73 11.28 6.91
CA ARG A 152 6.15 12.62 6.47
C ARG A 152 7.65 12.82 6.61
N GLY A 153 8.24 12.42 7.74
CA GLY A 153 9.66 12.62 8.02
C GLY A 153 10.56 11.67 7.22
N GLU A 154 10.64 10.42 7.64
CA GLU A 154 11.62 9.47 7.06
C GLU A 154 11.34 9.09 5.59
N LEU A 155 10.07 8.90 5.24
CA LEU A 155 9.68 8.49 3.89
C LEU A 155 9.43 9.66 2.94
N GLY A 156 9.33 10.89 3.46
CA GLY A 156 9.22 12.12 2.67
C GLY A 156 7.95 12.20 1.83
N PHE A 157 6.82 11.69 2.33
CA PHE A 157 5.54 11.85 1.66
C PHE A 157 5.03 13.29 1.81
N GLU A 158 4.79 13.99 0.70
CA GLU A 158 4.44 15.43 0.68
C GLU A 158 3.01 15.73 0.19
N GLY A 159 2.22 14.69 -0.15
CA GLY A 159 0.82 14.84 -0.60
C GLY A 159 -0.19 15.16 0.50
#